data_AF-A0A1H7RTP1-F1
#
_entry.id   AF-A0A1H7RTP1-F1
#
_cell.length_a   1.000
_cell.length_b   1.000
_cell.length_c   1.000
_cell.angle_alpha   90.00
_cell.angle_beta   90.00
_cell.angle_gamma   90.00
#
_symmetry.space_group_name_H-M   'P 1'
#
loop_
_entity.id
_entity.type
_entity.pdbx_description
1 polymer ?
#
loop_
_entity_poly.entity_id
_entity_poly.type
_entity_poly.pdbx_seq_one_letter_code
_entity_poly.pdbx_strand_id
1 'polypeptide(L)' 'MAALLNALPVRLLTGISSPFATVIEQYSASFYLKNGGSLEKAAAMANHSSTRTTQLYDRRHDEMTLDEVEKIGI' A
#
# COMPACT_ATOMS: atom_id res chain seq x y z
N MET A 1 -11.26 -19.60 4.25
CA MET A 1 -11.48 -18.36 5.04
C MET A 1 -10.48 -17.25 4.66
N ALA A 2 -10.37 -16.86 3.37
CA ALA A 2 -9.42 -15.82 2.93
C ALA A 2 -9.99 -14.82 1.91
N ALA A 3 -11.30 -14.88 1.62
CA ALA A 3 -11.92 -14.09 0.55
C ALA A 3 -12.67 -12.82 1.03
N LEU A 4 -12.87 -12.64 2.35
CA LEU A 4 -13.68 -11.55 2.89
C LEU A 4 -12.91 -10.24 3.17
N LEU A 5 -11.58 -10.23 3.02
CA LEU A 5 -10.74 -9.03 3.25
C LEU A 5 -10.45 -8.22 1.97
N ASN A 6 -10.88 -8.68 0.79
CA ASN A 6 -10.30 -8.22 -0.48
C ASN A 6 -10.95 -6.98 -1.14
N ALA A 7 -11.87 -6.26 -0.49
CA ALA A 7 -12.55 -5.15 -1.18
C ALA A 7 -13.13 -4.04 -0.30
N LEU A 8 -13.06 -4.14 1.03
CA LEU A 8 -13.65 -3.13 1.92
C LEU A 8 -12.53 -2.32 2.61
N PRO A 9 -12.50 -0.97 2.48
CA PRO A 9 -11.59 -0.14 3.25
C PRO A 9 -11.74 -0.40 4.76
N VAL A 10 -10.62 -0.41 5.48
CA VAL A 10 -10.54 -0.67 6.93
C VAL A 10 -11.46 0.28 7.72
N ARG A 11 -11.68 1.50 7.21
CA ARG A 11 -12.64 2.46 7.75
C ARG A 11 -14.09 1.93 7.79
N LEU A 12 -14.52 1.14 6.80
CA LEU A 12 -15.85 0.52 6.79
C LEU A 12 -15.97 -0.64 7.80
N LEU A 13 -14.85 -1.30 8.11
CA LEU A 13 -14.83 -2.43 9.05
C LEU A 13 -14.76 -2.00 10.51
N THR A 14 -14.19 -0.82 10.79
CA THR A 14 -13.90 -0.35 12.16
C THR A 14 -14.83 0.77 12.62
N GLY A 15 -15.52 1.48 11.71
CA GLY A 15 -16.30 2.66 12.05
C GLY A 15 -15.46 3.85 12.54
N ILE A 16 -14.14 3.76 12.47
CA ILE A 16 -13.20 4.77 12.96
C ILE A 16 -12.75 5.64 11.77
N SER A 17 -13.34 6.84 11.63
CA SER A 17 -12.81 7.88 10.75
C SER A 17 -11.71 8.67 11.46
N SER A 18 -10.58 8.01 11.71
CA SER A 18 -9.36 8.64 12.25
C SER A 18 -8.32 8.83 11.14
N PRO A 19 -7.47 9.87 11.21
CA PRO A 19 -6.26 9.96 10.38
C PRO A 19 -5.41 8.69 10.45
N PHE A 20 -5.41 8.00 11.60
CA PHE A 20 -4.71 6.74 11.80
C PHE A 20 -5.21 5.63 10.87
N ALA A 21 -6.53 5.54 10.65
CA ALA A 21 -7.12 4.52 9.78
C ALA A 21 -6.72 4.71 8.30
N THR A 22 -6.57 5.96 7.84
CA THR A 22 -6.13 6.25 6.46
C THR A 22 -4.69 5.80 6.21
N VAL A 23 -3.80 5.96 7.19
CA VAL A 23 -2.40 5.53 7.05
C VAL A 23 -2.30 4.00 6.94
N ILE A 24 -3.14 3.26 7.67
CA ILE A 24 -3.19 1.80 7.58
C ILE A 24 -3.60 1.35 6.16
N GLU A 25 -4.59 2.02 5.56
CA GLU A 25 -5.05 1.75 4.20
C GLU A 25 -3.96 2.00 3.14
N GLN A 26 -3.15 3.04 3.31
CA GLN A 26 -1.99 3.29 2.43
C GLN A 26 -0.87 2.25 2.62
N TYR A 27 -0.59 1.88 3.87
CA TYR A 27 0.45 0.91 4.20
C TYR A 27 0.10 -0.49 3.70
N SER A 28 -1.16 -0.90 3.83
CA SER A 28 -1.63 -2.20 3.35
C SER A 28 -1.56 -2.31 1.82
N ALA A 29 -1.91 -1.24 1.09
CA ALA A 29 -1.74 -1.18 -0.36
C ALA A 29 -0.26 -1.32 -0.77
N SER A 30 0.64 -0.61 -0.09
CA SER A 30 2.09 -0.71 -0.32
C SER A 30 2.63 -2.13 -0.06
N PHE A 31 2.19 -2.77 1.04
CA PHE A 31 2.57 -4.14 1.36
C PHE A 31 2.04 -5.14 0.33
N TYR A 32 0.80 -4.96 -0.13
CA TYR A 32 0.21 -5.81 -1.16
C TYR A 32 0.97 -5.74 -2.49
N LEU A 33 1.39 -4.54 -2.91
CA LEU A 33 2.19 -4.35 -4.12
C LEU A 33 3.55 -5.04 -4.00
N LYS A 34 4.24 -4.90 -2.85
CA LYS A 34 5.50 -5.61 -2.60
C LYS A 34 5.38 -7.13 -2.69
N ASN A 35 4.22 -7.69 -2.37
CA ASN A 35 3.93 -9.12 -2.49
C ASN A 35 3.41 -9.54 -3.87
N GLY A 36 3.63 -8.72 -4.91
CA GLY A 36 3.25 -9.04 -6.30
C GLY A 36 1.78 -8.79 -6.63
N GLY A 37 1.04 -8.07 -5.77
CA GLY A 37 -0.34 -7.67 -6.00
C GLY A 37 -0.51 -6.66 -7.13
N SER A 38 -1.73 -6.55 -7.67
CA SER A 38 -2.06 -5.59 -8.74
C SER A 38 -2.41 -4.20 -8.20
N LEU A 39 -2.18 -3.16 -9.00
CA LEU A 39 -2.49 -1.77 -8.66
C LEU A 39 -3.99 -1.53 -8.48
N GLU A 40 -4.83 -2.24 -9.24
CA GLU A 40 -6.30 -2.12 -9.19
C GLU A 40 -6.83 -2.61 -7.84
N LYS A 41 -6.33 -3.76 -7.38
CA LYS A 41 -6.72 -4.30 -6.05
C LYS A 41 -6.15 -3.45 -4.92
N ALA A 42 -4.92 -2.99 -5.04
CA ALA A 42 -4.33 -2.06 -4.07
C ALA A 42 -5.13 -0.75 -3.98
N ALA A 43 -5.57 -0.19 -5.12
CA ALA A 43 -6.43 1.00 -5.17
C ALA A 43 -7.80 0.76 -4.52
N ALA A 44 -8.42 -0.39 -4.78
CA ALA A 44 -9.69 -0.76 -4.16
C ALA A 44 -9.58 -0.89 -2.64
N MET A 45 -8.50 -1.51 -2.13
CA MET A 45 -8.25 -1.64 -0.68
C MET A 45 -8.01 -0.30 0.00
N ALA A 46 -7.33 0.64 -0.68
CA ALA A 46 -7.08 1.99 -0.18
C ALA A 46 -8.23 2.98 -0.47
N ASN A 47 -9.35 2.51 -1.03
CA ASN A 47 -10.49 3.34 -1.44
C ASN A 47 -10.08 4.53 -2.34
N HIS A 48 -9.15 4.29 -3.24
CA HIS A 48 -8.71 5.27 -4.21
C HIS A 48 -9.64 5.28 -5.43
N SER A 49 -10.05 6.47 -5.85
CA SER A 49 -10.81 6.66 -7.08
C SER A 49 -10.00 6.40 -8.35
N SER A 50 -8.66 6.33 -8.24
CA SER A 50 -7.75 6.09 -9.35
C SER A 50 -6.56 5.26 -8.90
N THR A 51 -6.08 4.37 -9.78
CA THR A 51 -4.80 3.66 -9.57
C THR A 51 -3.60 4.61 -9.55
N ARG A 52 -3.73 5.82 -10.12
CA ARG A 52 -2.66 6.81 -10.16
C ARG A 52 -2.18 7.25 -8.77
N THR A 53 -3.08 7.35 -7.80
CA THR A 53 -2.70 7.70 -6.42
C THR A 53 -2.00 6.52 -5.74
N THR A 54 -2.42 5.28 -6.02
CA THR A 54 -1.77 4.06 -5.53
C THR A 54 -0.36 3.89 -6.12
N GLN A 55 -0.14 4.30 -7.37
CA GLN A 55 1.17 4.25 -8.01
C GLN A 55 2.23 5.09 -7.26
N LEU A 56 1.83 6.18 -6.60
CA LEU A 56 2.75 7.00 -5.78
C LEU A 56 3.33 6.23 -4.59
N TYR A 57 2.66 5.14 -4.18
CA TYR A 57 3.07 4.26 -3.08
C TYR A 57 3.68 2.94 -3.57
N ASP A 58 3.82 2.75 -4.88
CA ASP A 58 4.45 1.56 -5.43
C ASP A 58 5.97 1.63 -5.27
N ARG A 59 6.45 1.11 -4.14
CA ARG A 59 7.87 1.10 -3.77
C ARG A 59 8.63 -0.14 -4.29
N ARG A 60 8.11 -0.86 -5.30
CA ARG A 60 8.79 -2.06 -5.85
C ARG A 60 10.11 -1.75 -6.52
N HIS A 61 10.31 -0.52 -6.97
CA HIS A 61 11.55 -0.06 -7.60
C HIS A 61 12.49 0.66 -6.62
N ASP A 62 12.08 0.79 -5.36
CA ASP A 62 12.82 1.51 -4.32
C ASP A 62 13.73 0.59 -3.50
N GLU A 63 13.93 -0.64 -3.95
CA GLU A 63 14.94 -1.50 -3.36
C GLU A 63 16.32 -0.93 -3.67
N MET A 64 16.91 -0.27 -2.66
CA MET A 64 18.31 0.11 -2.70
C MET A 64 19.16 -1.14 -2.60
N THR A 65 20.12 -1.29 -3.51
CA THR A 65 21.12 -2.35 -3.41
C THR A 65 22.13 -1.99 -2.32
N LEU A 66 22.81 -3.01 -1.79
CA LEU A 66 23.85 -2.78 -0.79
C LEU A 66 24.99 -1.90 -1.35
N ASP A 67 25.33 -2.07 -2.63
CA ASP A 67 26.31 -1.26 -3.36
C ASP A 67 25.90 0.23 -3.43
N GLU A 68 24.61 0.52 -3.62
CA GLU A 68 24.10 1.89 -3.60
C GLU A 68 24.14 2.51 -2.20
N VAL A 69 24.02 1.72 -1.13
CA VAL A 69 24.17 2.20 0.26
C VAL A 69 25.63 2.48 0.60
N GLU A 70 26.56 1.61 0.16
CA GLU A 70 27.99 1.75 0.42
C GLU A 70 28.61 2.99 -0.23
N LYS A 71 28.07 3.46 -1.37
CA LYS A 71 28.49 4.70 -2.04
C LYS A 71 28.13 5.99 -1.29
N ILE A 72 27.14 5.96 -0.39
CA ILE A 72 26.71 7.10 0.44
C ILE A 72 27.57 7.19 1.73
N GLY A 73 28.63 6.37 1.83
CA GLY A 73 29.54 6.33 2.97
C GLY A 73 29.96 7.71 3.48
N ILE A 74 29.58 7.97 4.72
CA ILE A 74 30.13 9.00 5.63
C ILE A 74 31.43 8.51 6.25
#